data_AF-A7SCM9-F1
#
_entry.id   AF-A7SCM9-F1
#
_cell.length_a   1.000
_cell.length_b   1.000
_cell.length_c   1.000
_cell.angle_alpha   90.00
_cell.angle_beta   90.00
_cell.angle_gamma   90.00
#
_symmetry.space_group_name_H-M   'P 1'
#
loop_
_entity.id
_entity.type
_entity.pdbx_description
1 polymer ?
#
loop_
_entity_poly.entity_id
_entity_poly.type
_entity_poly.pdbx_seq_one_letter_code
_entity_poly.pdbx_strand_id
1 'polypeptide(L)'
;MQVYCQIDKSIPKGWLVFQRRLDGSVDFKRDWATYKTGFGNLSGEFWMGLEKIHQLSYQEPMELRVELEDWDGNMRYAEYSGFYVDTEAANYRLIFFGYSAGDAGDSLKAHNGIAFATIDRDDSAKCANTVKSGWWFMGCHFANLNGLYNVGGTCARLKGINWDTWRGLRYSYKKARMMMVPTG
;
A
#
# COMPACT_ATOMS: atom_id res chain seq x y z
N MET A 1 10.59 -12.75 14.37
CA MET A 1 9.71 -11.87 13.56
C MET A 1 8.42 -12.63 13.28
N GLN A 2 7.25 -12.00 13.46
CA GLN A 2 5.96 -12.59 13.06
C GLN A 2 5.47 -11.90 11.78
N VAL A 3 4.95 -12.68 10.84
CA VAL A 3 4.44 -12.22 9.56
C VAL A 3 3.10 -12.90 9.25
N TYR A 4 2.30 -12.28 8.39
CA TYR A 4 1.05 -12.88 7.90
C TYR A 4 1.23 -13.34 6.45
N CYS A 5 1.09 -14.65 6.23
CA CYS A 5 1.12 -15.24 4.90
C CYS A 5 -0.30 -15.54 4.43
N GLN A 6 -0.68 -14.99 3.28
CA GLN A 6 -1.90 -15.37 2.61
C GLN A 6 -1.64 -16.65 1.81
N ILE A 7 -2.38 -17.71 2.14
CA ILE A 7 -2.43 -18.94 1.36
C ILE A 7 -3.90 -19.12 0.95
N ASP A 8 -4.18 -19.08 -0.34
CA ASP A 8 -5.52 -19.29 -0.91
C ASP A 8 -5.40 -20.09 -2.20
N LYS A 9 -6.41 -20.87 -2.54
CA LYS A 9 -6.52 -21.59 -3.82
C LYS A 9 -6.46 -20.65 -5.03
N SER A 10 -6.85 -19.39 -4.84
CA SER A 10 -6.79 -18.36 -5.88
C SER A 10 -5.39 -17.81 -6.11
N ILE A 11 -4.42 -18.10 -5.24
CA ILE A 11 -3.06 -17.56 -5.30
C ILE A 11 -2.03 -18.70 -5.16
N PRO A 12 -1.30 -19.06 -6.23
CA PRO A 12 -0.49 -20.30 -6.27
C PRO A 12 0.73 -20.33 -5.34
N LYS A 13 1.09 -19.20 -4.72
CA LYS A 13 2.24 -19.06 -3.80
C LYS A 13 1.77 -18.50 -2.45
N GLY A 14 2.53 -18.74 -1.38
CA GLY A 14 2.30 -18.08 -0.09
C GLY A 14 2.76 -16.63 -0.15
N TRP A 15 1.84 -15.68 -0.27
CA TRP A 15 2.18 -14.26 -0.35
C TRP A 15 2.32 -13.65 1.05
N LEU A 16 3.41 -12.93 1.26
CA LEU A 16 3.66 -12.20 2.47
C LEU A 16 2.88 -10.88 2.45
N VAL A 17 1.88 -10.73 3.32
CA VAL A 17 1.07 -9.52 3.42
C VAL A 17 1.77 -8.50 4.30
N PHE A 18 2.00 -7.29 3.78
CA PHE A 18 2.65 -6.21 4.53
C PHE A 18 1.76 -5.00 4.81
N GLN A 19 0.61 -4.91 4.14
CA GLN A 19 -0.42 -3.91 4.40
C GLN A 19 -1.79 -4.56 4.26
N ARG A 20 -2.71 -4.25 5.18
CA ARG A 20 -4.08 -4.78 5.15
C ARG A 20 -5.09 -3.78 5.70
N ARG A 21 -6.14 -3.49 4.92
CA ARG A 21 -7.35 -2.72 5.25
C ARG A 21 -8.59 -3.60 5.07
N LEU A 22 -9.54 -3.51 6.00
CA LEU A 22 -10.67 -4.43 6.13
C LEU A 22 -11.96 -3.78 6.60
N ASP A 23 -11.87 -2.93 7.63
CA ASP A 23 -13.02 -2.47 8.41
C ASP A 23 -12.84 -1.07 9.01
N GLY A 24 -11.67 -0.46 8.88
CA GLY A 24 -11.37 0.86 9.42
C GLY A 24 -11.12 0.88 10.94
N SER A 25 -10.93 -0.28 11.57
CA SER A 25 -10.65 -0.38 13.02
C SER A 25 -9.31 0.21 13.43
N VAL A 26 -8.35 0.35 12.50
CA VAL A 26 -7.02 0.91 12.77
C VAL A 26 -6.85 2.25 12.09
N ASP A 27 -6.38 3.24 12.85
CA ASP A 27 -5.99 4.54 12.29
C ASP A 27 -4.65 4.42 11.54
N PHE A 28 -4.62 4.84 10.28
CA PHE A 28 -3.44 4.89 9.41
C PHE A 28 -2.83 6.31 9.30
N LYS A 29 -3.41 7.31 9.96
CA LYS A 29 -2.81 8.65 10.12
C LYS A 29 -1.72 8.60 11.20
N ARG A 30 -0.58 8.01 10.85
CA ARG A 30 0.55 7.79 11.75
C ARG A 30 1.79 8.60 11.34
N ASP A 31 2.67 8.79 12.32
CA ASP A 31 3.95 9.46 12.15
C ASP A 31 5.03 8.54 11.53
N TRP A 32 6.20 9.10 11.24
CA TRP A 32 7.32 8.38 10.62
C TRP A 32 7.76 7.18 11.45
N ALA A 33 7.94 7.38 12.76
CA ALA A 33 8.42 6.34 13.67
C ALA A 33 7.47 5.13 13.67
N THR A 34 6.16 5.38 13.70
CA THR A 34 5.14 4.34 13.68
C THR A 34 5.08 3.61 12.33
N TYR A 35 5.17 4.33 11.20
CA TYR A 35 5.25 3.70 9.88
C TYR A 35 6.54 2.90 9.68
N LYS A 36 7.64 3.32 10.29
CA LYS A 36 8.92 2.61 10.28
C LYS A 36 8.84 1.27 11.00
N THR A 37 8.32 1.24 12.23
CA THR A 37 8.29 0.02 13.06
C THR A 37 7.09 -0.89 12.78
N GLY A 38 6.02 -0.34 12.22
CA GLY A 38 4.76 -1.03 11.97
C GLY A 38 3.73 -0.81 13.09
N PHE A 39 2.47 -1.07 12.77
CA PHE A 39 1.32 -0.89 13.65
C PHE A 39 0.13 -1.76 13.24
N GLY A 40 -0.86 -1.88 14.13
CA GLY A 40 -2.06 -2.69 13.92
C GLY A 40 -1.92 -4.12 14.42
N ASN A 41 -2.76 -5.02 13.91
CA ASN A 41 -2.81 -6.42 14.31
C ASN A 41 -2.82 -7.34 13.09
N LEU A 42 -1.97 -8.36 13.06
CA LEU A 42 -1.87 -9.32 11.95
C LEU A 42 -3.18 -10.08 11.69
N SER A 43 -4.04 -10.22 12.68
CA SER A 43 -5.39 -10.80 12.55
C SER A 43 -6.44 -9.82 12.01
N GLY A 44 -6.11 -8.53 11.87
CA GLY A 44 -6.99 -7.47 11.42
C GLY A 44 -6.29 -6.52 10.44
N GLU A 45 -6.48 -5.21 10.63
CA GLU A 45 -5.78 -4.20 9.85
C GLU A 45 -4.36 -3.94 10.40
N PHE A 46 -3.39 -3.82 9.51
CA PHE A 46 -2.01 -3.55 9.91
C PHE A 46 -1.15 -2.96 8.80
N TRP A 47 -0.04 -2.38 9.23
CA TRP A 47 1.12 -2.03 8.43
C TRP A 47 2.35 -2.70 9.05
N MET A 48 3.07 -3.50 8.27
CA MET A 48 4.16 -4.34 8.78
C MET A 48 5.34 -3.54 9.37
N GLY A 49 5.57 -2.35 8.83
CA GLY A 49 6.71 -1.49 9.14
C GLY A 49 7.67 -1.40 7.96
N LEU A 50 8.04 -0.18 7.57
CA LEU A 50 8.94 0.08 6.43
C LEU A 50 10.28 -0.64 6.58
N GLU A 51 10.81 -0.74 7.81
CA GLU A 51 12.08 -1.40 8.07
C GLU A 51 12.03 -2.89 7.72
N LYS A 52 10.95 -3.57 8.10
CA LYS A 52 10.76 -4.99 7.78
C LYS A 52 10.50 -5.19 6.29
N ILE A 53 9.74 -4.29 5.67
CA ILE A 53 9.45 -4.34 4.24
C ILE A 53 10.75 -4.17 3.44
N HIS A 54 11.61 -3.22 3.81
CA HIS A 54 12.94 -3.05 3.22
C HIS A 54 13.78 -4.33 3.36
N GLN A 55 13.94 -4.83 4.59
CA GLN A 55 14.75 -6.02 4.85
C GLN A 55 14.30 -7.24 4.04
N LEU A 56 12.99 -7.46 3.92
CA LEU A 56 12.45 -8.61 3.21
C LEU A 56 12.55 -8.43 1.69
N SER A 57 12.20 -7.25 1.18
CA SER A 57 12.17 -7.02 -0.26
C SER A 57 13.53 -6.77 -0.91
N TYR A 58 14.56 -6.45 -0.12
CA TYR A 58 15.92 -6.23 -0.62
C TYR A 58 16.78 -7.50 -0.66
N GLN A 59 16.40 -8.55 0.09
CA GLN A 59 17.17 -9.80 0.18
C GLN A 59 17.19 -10.58 -1.14
N GLU A 60 16.08 -10.57 -1.86
CA GLU A 60 15.92 -11.28 -3.11
C GLU A 60 14.88 -10.58 -3.99
N PRO A 61 14.84 -10.85 -5.31
CA PRO A 61 13.84 -10.25 -6.17
C PRO A 61 12.41 -10.65 -5.77
N MET A 62 11.57 -9.66 -5.50
CA MET A 62 10.17 -9.85 -5.15
C MET A 62 9.23 -9.42 -6.29
N GLU A 63 8.07 -10.04 -6.35
CA GLU A 63 6.88 -9.49 -6.99
C GLU A 63 6.01 -8.79 -5.94
N LEU A 64 5.36 -7.69 -6.34
CA LEU A 64 4.33 -7.00 -5.56
C LEU A 64 2.97 -7.33 -6.14
N ARG A 65 2.01 -7.64 -5.28
CA ARG A 65 0.59 -7.74 -5.62
C ARG A 65 -0.23 -6.82 -4.73
N VAL A 66 -1.07 -6.03 -5.37
CA VAL A 66 -2.11 -5.20 -4.75
C VAL A 66 -3.45 -5.84 -5.05
N GLU A 67 -4.29 -6.02 -4.05
CA GLU A 67 -5.68 -6.42 -4.24
C GLU A 67 -6.66 -5.50 -3.54
N LEU A 68 -7.82 -5.33 -4.16
CA LEU A 68 -8.84 -4.36 -3.78
C LEU A 68 -10.22 -5.01 -3.83
N GLU A 69 -11.04 -4.77 -2.81
CA GLU A 69 -12.47 -5.12 -2.76
C GLU A 69 -13.30 -3.84 -2.71
N ASP A 70 -14.24 -3.68 -3.63
CA ASP A 70 -15.23 -2.60 -3.55
C ASP A 70 -16.39 -2.95 -2.60
N TRP A 71 -17.31 -2.01 -2.39
CA TRP A 71 -18.44 -2.22 -1.48
C TRP A 71 -19.51 -3.16 -2.02
N ASP A 72 -19.48 -3.45 -3.32
CA ASP A 72 -20.38 -4.38 -4.00
C ASP A 72 -19.80 -5.82 -4.03
N GLY A 73 -18.60 -6.02 -3.47
CA GLY A 73 -17.93 -7.32 -3.38
C GLY A 73 -17.11 -7.67 -4.62
N ASN A 74 -16.93 -6.75 -5.57
CA ASN A 74 -16.05 -6.98 -6.71
C ASN A 74 -14.59 -6.92 -6.24
N MET A 75 -13.78 -7.88 -6.73
CA MET A 75 -12.37 -7.98 -6.42
C MET A 75 -11.55 -7.69 -7.68
N ARG A 76 -10.49 -6.90 -7.54
CA ARG A 76 -9.50 -6.65 -8.61
C ARG A 76 -8.08 -6.61 -8.06
N TYR A 77 -7.11 -6.75 -8.94
CA TYR A 77 -5.70 -6.75 -8.57
C TYR A 77 -4.79 -6.04 -9.57
N ALA A 78 -3.58 -5.72 -9.11
CA ALA A 78 -2.46 -5.22 -9.90
C ALA A 78 -1.15 -5.84 -9.39
N GLU A 79 -0.29 -6.27 -10.31
CA GLU A 79 0.99 -6.91 -10.02
C GLU A 79 2.15 -6.16 -10.67
N TYR A 80 3.30 -6.22 -9.99
CA TYR A 80 4.53 -5.55 -10.40
C TYR A 80 5.75 -6.45 -10.15
N SER A 81 6.68 -6.48 -11.08
CA SER A 81 7.92 -7.26 -10.96
C SER A 81 9.05 -6.44 -10.32
N GLY A 82 10.00 -7.11 -9.68
CA GLY A 82 11.22 -6.49 -9.12
C GLY A 82 10.95 -5.46 -8.03
N PHE A 83 9.94 -5.69 -7.20
CA PHE A 83 9.54 -4.81 -6.12
C PHE A 83 10.57 -4.78 -5.01
N TYR A 84 10.95 -3.58 -4.56
CA TYR A 84 11.58 -3.40 -3.26
C TYR A 84 11.33 -2.01 -2.69
N VAL A 85 11.56 -1.90 -1.38
CA VAL A 85 11.61 -0.64 -0.65
C VAL A 85 13.05 -0.37 -0.26
N ASP A 86 13.56 0.81 -0.59
CA ASP A 86 14.95 1.21 -0.34
C ASP A 86 15.21 1.45 1.17
N THR A 87 16.44 1.79 1.51
CA THR A 87 16.89 2.08 2.88
C THR A 87 16.21 3.31 3.50
N GLU A 88 16.29 3.45 4.83
CA GLU A 88 15.83 4.67 5.51
C GLU A 88 16.58 5.93 5.04
N ALA A 89 17.87 5.82 4.69
CA ALA A 89 18.66 6.94 4.16
C ALA A 89 18.11 7.43 2.81
N ALA A 90 17.51 6.54 2.02
CA ALA A 90 16.77 6.85 0.80
C ALA A 90 15.29 7.17 1.07
N ASN A 91 14.88 7.37 2.34
CA ASN A 91 13.51 7.58 2.78
C ASN A 91 12.55 6.46 2.34
N TYR A 92 13.00 5.20 2.39
CA TYR A 92 12.20 4.04 2.02
C TYR A 92 11.55 4.19 0.63
N ARG A 93 12.33 4.65 -0.35
CA ARG A 93 11.88 4.86 -1.73
C ARG A 93 11.25 3.59 -2.31
N LEU A 94 10.10 3.73 -2.96
CA LEU A 94 9.43 2.63 -3.66
C LEU A 94 10.13 2.36 -4.98
N ILE A 95 10.48 1.11 -5.25
CA ILE A 95 10.99 0.68 -6.55
C ILE A 95 10.26 -0.58 -7.03
N PHE A 96 9.99 -0.64 -8.32
CA PHE A 96 9.62 -1.85 -9.06
C PHE A 96 10.06 -1.73 -10.52
N PHE A 97 10.28 -2.85 -11.20
CA PHE A 97 10.78 -2.87 -12.59
C PHE A 97 9.68 -2.64 -13.62
N GLY A 98 8.45 -3.06 -13.34
CA GLY A 98 7.31 -2.75 -14.21
C GLY A 98 6.00 -3.40 -13.76
N TYR A 99 4.89 -2.90 -14.31
CA TYR A 99 3.58 -3.53 -14.21
C TYR A 99 3.59 -4.85 -14.99
N SER A 100 3.16 -5.94 -14.36
CA SER A 100 3.18 -7.28 -14.96
C SER A 100 1.79 -7.79 -15.33
N ALA A 101 0.79 -7.60 -14.47
CA ALA A 101 -0.56 -8.12 -14.68
C ALA A 101 -1.59 -7.40 -13.81
N GLY A 102 -2.88 -7.64 -14.08
CA GLY A 102 -3.99 -7.15 -13.26
C GLY A 102 -5.11 -6.50 -14.05
N ASP A 103 -6.28 -6.48 -13.43
CA ASP A 103 -7.52 -5.88 -13.93
C ASP A 103 -7.93 -4.61 -13.17
N ALA A 104 -7.19 -4.23 -12.12
CA ALA A 104 -7.34 -2.93 -11.43
C ALA A 104 -6.67 -1.77 -12.18
N GLY A 105 -5.82 -2.06 -13.18
CA GLY A 105 -4.98 -1.08 -13.86
C GLY A 105 -3.83 -0.57 -13.00
N ASP A 106 -2.93 0.22 -13.60
CA ASP A 106 -1.69 0.68 -12.99
C ASP A 106 -1.82 2.08 -12.37
N SER A 107 -2.17 2.15 -11.08
CA SER A 107 -2.15 3.39 -10.31
C SER A 107 -0.86 3.60 -9.51
N LEU A 108 0.12 2.69 -9.56
CA LEU A 108 1.41 2.85 -8.88
C LEU A 108 2.51 3.39 -9.80
N LYS A 109 2.33 3.37 -11.12
CA LYS A 109 3.35 3.77 -12.11
C LYS A 109 4.13 5.01 -11.73
N ALA A 110 3.41 6.10 -11.45
CA ALA A 110 4.04 7.38 -11.19
C ALA A 110 4.67 7.44 -9.77
N HIS A 111 4.34 6.48 -8.89
CA HIS A 111 4.87 6.38 -7.53
C HIS A 111 6.23 5.66 -7.50
N ASN A 112 6.63 5.05 -8.61
CA ASN A 112 7.95 4.43 -8.75
C ASN A 112 9.07 5.48 -8.60
N GLY A 113 10.07 5.19 -7.78
CA GLY A 113 11.18 6.08 -7.48
C GLY A 113 10.88 7.18 -6.47
N ILE A 114 9.66 7.22 -5.91
CA ILE A 114 9.24 8.27 -4.96
C ILE A 114 9.58 7.85 -3.52
N ALA A 115 10.03 8.82 -2.72
CA ALA A 115 10.32 8.64 -1.29
C ALA A 115 9.02 8.49 -0.47
N PHE A 116 9.06 7.70 0.60
CA PHE A 116 7.93 7.62 1.53
C PHE A 116 7.85 8.92 2.36
N ALA A 117 6.63 9.35 2.65
CA ALA A 117 6.37 10.53 3.45
C ALA A 117 5.22 10.27 4.44
N THR A 118 5.28 10.93 5.60
CA THR A 118 4.28 10.85 6.67
C THR A 118 3.89 12.26 7.13
N ILE A 119 2.90 12.37 8.00
CA ILE A 119 2.34 13.67 8.43
C ILE A 119 3.37 14.61 9.08
N ASP A 120 4.45 14.05 9.60
CA ASP A 120 5.57 14.71 10.29
C ASP A 120 6.86 14.75 9.46
N ARG A 121 6.85 14.18 8.25
CA ARG A 121 8.01 14.12 7.32
C ARG A 121 7.53 14.19 5.88
N ASP A 122 7.06 15.38 5.48
CA ASP A 122 6.49 15.69 4.17
C ASP A 122 6.74 17.17 3.81
N ASP A 123 7.95 17.45 3.34
CA ASP A 123 8.52 18.80 3.32
C ASP A 123 8.05 19.68 2.14
N SER A 124 7.47 19.10 1.08
CA SER A 124 7.18 19.85 -0.16
C SER A 124 5.68 20.14 -0.37
N ALA A 125 4.88 19.11 -0.63
CA ALA A 125 3.48 19.27 -1.06
C ALA A 125 2.47 19.16 0.09
N LYS A 126 2.90 18.76 1.30
CA LYS A 126 2.04 18.51 2.46
C LYS A 126 0.88 17.54 2.15
N CYS A 127 1.13 16.59 1.25
CA CYS A 127 0.18 15.57 0.84
C CYS A 127 -0.22 14.66 2.01
N ALA A 128 0.72 14.18 2.81
CA ALA A 128 0.45 13.34 3.97
C ALA A 128 -0.50 14.05 4.95
N ASN A 129 -0.28 15.34 5.19
CA ASN A 129 -1.16 16.18 6.02
C ASN A 129 -2.53 16.40 5.38
N THR A 130 -2.59 16.50 4.06
CA THR A 130 -3.82 16.68 3.30
C THR A 130 -4.65 15.39 3.35
N VAL A 131 -4.09 14.26 2.94
CA VAL A 131 -4.81 12.99 2.79
C VAL A 131 -4.85 12.13 4.05
N LYS A 132 -4.16 12.57 5.11
CA LYS A 132 -4.14 11.98 6.46
C LYS A 132 -3.60 10.54 6.47
N SER A 133 -2.51 10.29 5.74
CA SER A 133 -1.85 8.98 5.69
C SER A 133 -0.37 9.10 5.35
N GLY A 134 0.37 7.98 5.47
CA GLY A 134 1.71 7.83 4.92
C GLY A 134 1.70 7.11 3.58
N TRP A 135 2.47 7.59 2.61
CA TRP A 135 2.58 6.99 1.27
C TRP A 135 3.80 7.53 0.51
N TRP A 136 4.08 6.96 -0.65
CA TRP A 136 5.04 7.49 -1.63
C TRP A 136 4.39 8.59 -2.49
N PHE A 137 4.20 9.80 -1.96
CA PHE A 137 3.38 10.85 -2.61
C PHE A 137 4.07 11.58 -3.77
N MET A 138 3.33 11.82 -4.87
CA MET A 138 3.79 12.56 -6.07
C MET A 138 3.04 13.89 -6.32
N GLY A 139 2.56 14.56 -5.28
CA GLY A 139 1.76 15.78 -5.41
C GLY A 139 0.34 15.56 -5.98
N CYS A 140 -0.55 14.73 -5.42
CA CYS A 140 -0.39 13.94 -4.20
C CYS A 140 -0.38 12.44 -4.46
N HIS A 141 -1.38 11.89 -5.15
CA HIS A 141 -1.40 10.45 -5.46
C HIS A 141 -2.37 10.08 -6.58
N PHE A 142 -2.07 8.95 -7.24
CA PHE A 142 -3.02 8.16 -8.02
C PHE A 142 -3.45 6.89 -7.27
N ALA A 143 -2.66 6.43 -6.30
CA ALA A 143 -3.04 5.40 -5.33
C ALA A 143 -2.72 5.86 -3.91
N ASN A 144 -3.60 5.55 -2.95
CA ASN A 144 -3.33 5.74 -1.52
C ASN A 144 -4.12 4.72 -0.71
N LEU A 145 -3.52 3.55 -0.47
CA LEU A 145 -4.18 2.47 0.24
C LEU A 145 -4.20 2.66 1.77
N ASN A 146 -3.43 3.63 2.26
CA ASN A 146 -3.35 4.00 3.67
C ASN A 146 -4.29 5.17 4.02
N GLY A 147 -5.08 5.67 3.07
CA GLY A 147 -6.01 6.78 3.30
C GLY A 147 -7.13 6.47 4.28
N LEU A 148 -7.96 7.48 4.54
CA LEU A 148 -9.10 7.37 5.45
C LEU A 148 -10.09 6.30 4.99
N TYR A 149 -10.61 5.53 5.94
CA TYR A 149 -11.61 4.49 5.67
C TYR A 149 -13.00 5.12 5.58
N ASN A 150 -13.53 5.31 4.36
CA ASN A 150 -14.86 5.90 4.16
C ASN A 150 -15.89 4.81 3.89
N VAL A 151 -16.77 4.56 4.86
CA VAL A 151 -17.83 3.55 4.77
C VAL A 151 -18.78 3.86 3.60
N GLY A 152 -19.13 2.84 2.82
CA GLY A 152 -19.99 2.99 1.63
C GLY A 152 -19.29 3.55 0.40
N GLY A 153 -17.98 3.80 0.48
CA GLY A 153 -17.10 4.04 -0.66
C GLY A 153 -17.10 5.44 -1.23
N THR A 154 -18.09 6.29 -0.95
CA THR A 154 -18.02 7.69 -1.38
C THR A 154 -17.06 8.47 -0.47
N CYS A 155 -16.13 9.23 -1.06
CA CYS A 155 -15.24 10.11 -0.30
C CYS A 155 -14.98 11.43 -1.04
N ALA A 156 -14.55 12.45 -0.30
CA ALA A 156 -13.98 13.64 -0.91
C ALA A 156 -12.73 13.26 -1.72
N ARG A 157 -12.45 13.99 -2.81
CA ARG A 157 -11.34 13.66 -3.72
C ARG A 157 -10.02 13.50 -2.94
N LEU A 158 -9.29 12.41 -3.17
CA LEU A 158 -8.03 12.02 -2.51
C LEU A 158 -8.14 11.62 -1.02
N LYS A 159 -9.34 11.61 -0.43
CA LYS A 159 -9.54 11.38 1.01
C LYS A 159 -9.99 9.96 1.35
N GLY A 160 -9.66 8.96 0.54
CA GLY A 160 -10.06 7.57 0.76
C GLY A 160 -8.93 6.57 0.60
N ILE A 161 -9.27 5.29 0.73
CA ILE A 161 -8.46 4.20 0.21
C ILE A 161 -8.65 4.20 -1.31
N ASN A 162 -7.78 4.90 -2.04
CA ASN A 162 -8.00 5.21 -3.45
C ASN A 162 -7.09 4.41 -4.40
N TRP A 163 -7.61 4.09 -5.58
CA TRP A 163 -6.91 3.53 -6.74
C TRP A 163 -7.55 4.09 -8.02
N ASP A 164 -6.86 5.02 -8.68
CA ASP A 164 -7.43 5.86 -9.73
C ASP A 164 -7.93 5.07 -10.93
N THR A 165 -7.13 4.12 -11.42
CA THR A 165 -7.40 3.40 -12.68
C THR A 165 -8.63 2.48 -12.65
N TRP A 166 -9.21 2.20 -11.47
CA TRP A 166 -10.41 1.38 -11.37
C TRP A 166 -11.66 2.19 -10.96
N ARG A 167 -11.67 2.85 -9.80
CA ARG A 167 -12.85 3.59 -9.31
C ARG A 167 -12.61 5.10 -9.14
N GLY A 168 -11.44 5.58 -9.54
CA GLY A 168 -11.05 6.98 -9.44
C GLY A 168 -10.79 7.45 -8.00
N LEU A 169 -10.40 8.72 -7.90
CA LEU A 169 -9.95 9.34 -6.64
C LEU A 169 -11.07 9.85 -5.72
N ARG A 170 -12.33 9.52 -6.01
CA ARG A 170 -13.50 9.82 -5.15
C ARG A 170 -14.14 8.57 -4.55
N TYR A 171 -13.51 7.40 -4.75
CA TYR A 171 -13.97 6.13 -4.23
C TYR A 171 -12.98 5.52 -3.22
N SER A 172 -13.47 5.13 -2.04
CA SER A 172 -12.72 4.44 -1.00
C SER A 172 -13.05 2.95 -1.00
N TYR A 173 -12.06 2.09 -1.23
CA TYR A 173 -12.27 0.64 -1.18
C TYR A 173 -12.64 0.15 0.21
N LYS A 174 -13.38 -0.96 0.25
CA LYS A 174 -13.78 -1.67 1.47
C LYS A 174 -12.62 -2.49 2.01
N LYS A 175 -11.90 -3.19 1.14
CA LYS A 175 -10.67 -3.91 1.51
C LYS A 175 -9.55 -3.56 0.57
N ALA A 176 -8.34 -3.54 1.13
CA ALA A 176 -7.12 -3.42 0.36
C ALA A 176 -6.04 -4.28 1.02
N ARG A 177 -5.20 -4.93 0.22
CA ARG A 177 -4.00 -5.61 0.72
C ARG A 177 -2.84 -5.42 -0.24
N MET A 178 -1.66 -5.20 0.32
CA MET A 178 -0.40 -5.23 -0.42
C MET A 178 0.45 -6.39 0.08
N MET A 179 0.99 -7.14 -0.86
CA MET A 179 1.66 -8.39 -0.59
C MET A 179 2.90 -8.54 -1.47
N MET A 180 3.90 -9.27 -1.01
CA MET A 180 5.09 -9.60 -1.77
C MET A 180 5.36 -11.10 -1.78
N VAL A 181 6.02 -11.58 -2.84
CA VAL A 181 6.45 -12.98 -2.94
C VAL A 181 7.81 -13.06 -3.64
N PRO A 182 8.70 -13.97 -3.20
CA PRO A 182 9.92 -14.27 -3.93
C PRO A 182 9.63 -14.78 -5.35
N THR A 183 10.47 -14.37 -6.30
CA THR A 183 10.44 -14.90 -7.67
C THR A 183 11.41 -16.07 -7.88
N GLY A 184 12.28 -16.37 -6.91
CA GLY A 184 13.26 -17.46 -6.92
C GLY A 184 12.75 -18.78 -6.33
#